data_AF-A0AAP5Y6U8-F1
#
_entry.id   AF-A0AAP5Y6U8-F1
#
_cell.length_a   1.000
_cell.length_b   1.000
_cell.length_c   1.000
_cell.angle_alpha   90.00
_cell.angle_beta   90.00
_cell.angle_gamma   90.00
#
_symmetry.space_group_name_H-M   'P 1'
#
loop_
_entity.id
_entity.type
_entity.pdbx_description
1 polymer ?
#
loop_
_entity_poly.entity_id
_entity_poly.type
_entity_poly.pdbx_seq_one_letter_code
_entity_poly.pdbx_strand_id
1 'polypeptide(L)'
;MPSNLPKSFSRPFLKIFHILEAVLLVSITLATLYAMMQEFVHVFVEKRVLLTDILLMFIYLEVLAMVQQFVMNGKIPVRYPIYIAMMAIARYITLGMKELDAVLVVWLSLAAFILAAATLLIRIGHHYWPYVDNSTLEKDE
;
A
#
# COMPACT_ATOMS: atom_id res chain seq x y z
N MET A 1 -18.41 -16.95 17.39
CA MET A 1 -19.55 -17.69 16.78
C MET A 1 -18.99 -18.55 15.66
N PRO A 2 -19.09 -19.90 15.72
CA PRO A 2 -18.65 -20.75 14.62
C PRO A 2 -19.56 -20.51 13.40
N SER A 3 -18.97 -20.17 12.26
CA SER A 3 -19.69 -19.93 11.02
C SER A 3 -20.05 -21.26 10.37
N ASN A 4 -21.36 -21.54 10.29
CA ASN A 4 -21.92 -22.76 9.72
C ASN A 4 -22.07 -22.62 8.18
N LEU A 5 -21.01 -22.25 7.48
CA LEU A 5 -21.00 -22.24 6.01
C LEU A 5 -20.50 -23.60 5.48
N PRO A 6 -21.19 -24.23 4.52
CA PRO A 6 -20.80 -25.53 4.00
C PRO A 6 -19.43 -25.45 3.33
N LYS A 7 -18.44 -26.18 3.88
CA LYS A 7 -17.03 -26.23 3.43
C LYS A 7 -16.84 -26.56 1.94
N SER A 8 -17.88 -27.07 1.27
CA SER A 8 -17.88 -27.37 -0.17
C SER A 8 -17.97 -26.11 -1.06
N PHE A 9 -18.64 -25.05 -0.61
CA PHE A 9 -18.78 -23.80 -1.38
C PHE A 9 -17.59 -22.84 -1.21
N SER A 10 -16.91 -22.87 -0.06
CA SER A 10 -15.80 -21.95 0.23
C SER A 10 -14.55 -22.24 -0.61
N ARG A 11 -14.27 -23.51 -0.95
CA ARG A 11 -13.07 -23.88 -1.72
C ARG A 11 -13.04 -23.35 -3.17
N PRO A 12 -14.10 -23.47 -3.99
CA PRO A 12 -14.10 -22.89 -5.33
C PRO A 12 -14.11 -21.36 -5.28
N PHE A 13 -14.83 -20.76 -4.34
CA PHE A 13 -14.88 -19.30 -4.18
C PHE A 13 -13.50 -18.70 -3.86
N LEU A 14 -12.76 -19.30 -2.94
CA LEU A 14 -11.40 -18.87 -2.59
C LEU A 14 -10.41 -19.05 -3.76
N LYS A 15 -10.54 -20.13 -4.53
CA LYS A 15 -9.69 -20.33 -5.74
C LYS A 15 -9.94 -19.25 -6.79
N ILE A 16 -11.20 -18.90 -7.06
CA ILE A 16 -11.54 -17.84 -8.00
C ILE A 16 -10.97 -16.50 -7.52
N PHE A 17 -11.07 -16.23 -6.22
CA PHE A 17 -10.52 -15.00 -5.64
C PHE A 17 -9.00 -14.90 -5.84
N HIS A 18 -8.24 -15.96 -5.57
CA HIS A 18 -6.79 -15.96 -5.80
C HIS A 18 -6.40 -15.83 -7.27
N ILE A 19 -7.17 -16.42 -8.20
CA ILE A 19 -6.94 -16.24 -9.63
C ILE A 19 -7.19 -14.79 -10.03
N LEU A 20 -8.28 -14.19 -9.57
CA LEU A 20 -8.61 -12.79 -9.84
C LEU A 20 -7.54 -11.84 -9.29
N GLU A 21 -7.10 -12.10 -8.05
CA GLU A 21 -6.02 -11.37 -7.39
C GLU A 21 -4.72 -11.44 -8.21
N ALA A 22 -4.31 -12.63 -8.65
CA ALA A 22 -3.13 -12.80 -9.48
C ALA A 22 -3.24 -12.04 -10.83
N VAL A 23 -4.40 -12.12 -11.49
CA VAL A 23 -4.66 -11.38 -12.74
C VAL A 23 -4.56 -9.87 -12.53
N LEU A 24 -5.12 -9.37 -11.43
CA LEU A 24 -5.09 -7.95 -11.11
C LEU A 24 -3.67 -7.45 -10.83
N LEU A 25 -2.86 -8.21 -10.08
CA LEU A 25 -1.46 -7.85 -9.82
C LEU A 25 -0.62 -7.78 -11.10
N VAL A 26 -0.79 -8.77 -11.98
CA VAL A 26 -0.11 -8.78 -13.28
C VAL A 26 -0.55 -7.58 -14.11
N SER A 27 -1.85 -7.27 -14.13
CA SER A 27 -2.39 -6.11 -14.84
C SER A 27 -1.82 -4.79 -14.31
N ILE A 28 -1.79 -4.58 -12.98
CA ILE A 28 -1.22 -3.38 -12.34
C ILE A 28 0.27 -3.26 -12.66
N THR A 29 1.02 -4.36 -12.60
CA THR A 29 2.46 -4.37 -12.92
C THR A 29 2.70 -3.93 -14.36
N LEU A 30 1.97 -4.52 -15.31
CA LEU A 30 2.10 -4.17 -16.73
C LEU A 30 1.68 -2.74 -17.01
N ALA A 31 0.57 -2.27 -16.41
CA ALA A 31 0.11 -0.89 -16.55
C ALA A 31 1.15 0.10 -16.00
N THR A 32 1.75 -0.20 -14.84
CA THR A 32 2.76 0.65 -14.21
C THR A 32 4.03 0.72 -15.05
N LEU A 33 4.50 -0.41 -15.59
CA LEU A 33 5.65 -0.44 -16.50
C LEU A 33 5.37 0.35 -17.79
N TYR A 34 4.17 0.19 -18.36
CA TYR A 34 3.78 0.92 -19.57
C TYR A 34 3.72 2.44 -19.32
N ALA A 35 3.09 2.87 -18.21
CA ALA A 35 3.02 4.27 -17.82
C ALA A 35 4.43 4.86 -17.59
N MET A 36 5.33 4.10 -16.97
CA MET A 36 6.71 4.55 -16.76
C MET A 36 7.45 4.75 -18.09
N MET A 37 7.27 3.85 -19.07
CA MET A 37 7.84 4.01 -20.42
C MET A 37 7.27 5.24 -21.14
N GLN A 38 5.96 5.48 -21.03
CA GLN A 38 5.32 6.67 -21.58
C GLN A 38 5.91 7.96 -20.98
N GLU A 39 6.14 7.98 -19.67
CA GLU A 39 6.76 9.11 -18.98
C GLU A 39 8.19 9.36 -19.46
N PHE A 40 8.99 8.29 -19.62
CA PHE A 40 10.34 8.39 -20.19
C PHE A 40 10.34 9.00 -21.59
N VAL A 41 9.40 8.58 -22.45
CA VAL A 41 9.25 9.16 -23.80
C VAL A 41 8.84 10.62 -23.72
N HIS A 42 7.91 10.98 -22.83
CA HIS A 42 7.47 12.36 -22.62
C HIS A 42 8.64 13.28 -22.25
N VAL A 43 9.41 12.90 -21.23
CA VAL A 43 10.59 13.66 -20.78
C VAL A 43 11.65 13.75 -21.88
N PHE A 44 11.85 12.69 -22.66
CA PHE A 44 12.80 12.69 -23.77
C PHE A 44 12.40 13.65 -24.89
N VAL A 45 11.11 13.71 -25.22
CA VAL A 45 10.56 14.61 -26.25
C VAL A 45 10.63 16.07 -25.80
N GLU A 46 10.28 16.35 -24.55
CA GLU A 46 10.27 17.71 -23.98
C GLU A 46 11.69 18.26 -23.78
N LYS A 47 12.72 17.39 -23.79
CA LYS A 47 14.14 17.71 -23.55
C LYS A 47 14.40 18.45 -22.24
N ARG A 48 13.46 18.37 -21.30
CA ARG A 48 13.51 18.98 -19.97
C ARG A 48 13.07 17.95 -18.96
N VAL A 49 13.88 17.76 -17.92
CA VAL A 49 13.51 16.90 -16.80
C VAL A 49 13.00 17.78 -15.67
N LEU A 50 11.73 17.63 -15.31
CA LEU A 50 11.15 18.30 -14.15
C LEU A 50 11.28 17.44 -12.90
N LEU A 51 11.21 18.08 -11.73
CA LEU A 51 11.10 17.36 -10.46
C LEU A 51 9.81 16.54 -10.39
N THR A 52 8.74 17.02 -11.04
CA THR A 52 7.44 16.35 -11.12
C THR A 52 7.55 14.99 -11.80
N ASP A 53 8.30 14.91 -12.89
CA ASP A 53 8.44 13.69 -13.70
C ASP A 53 9.25 12.64 -12.94
N ILE A 54 10.33 13.07 -12.26
CA ILE A 54 11.13 12.20 -11.38
C ILE A 54 10.29 11.68 -10.23
N LEU A 55 9.46 12.53 -9.60
CA LEU A 55 8.62 12.12 -8.50
C LEU A 55 7.54 11.12 -8.95
N LEU A 56 6.93 11.36 -10.12
CA LEU A 56 5.94 10.47 -10.71
C LEU A 56 6.53 9.10 -11.03
N MET A 57 7.73 9.06 -11.63
CA MET A 57 8.49 7.83 -11.85
C MET A 57 8.79 7.09 -10.54
N PHE A 58 9.10 7.80 -9.46
CA PHE A 58 9.27 7.15 -8.17
C PHE A 58 7.95 6.56 -7.65
N ILE A 59 6.82 7.27 -7.78
CA ILE A 59 5.51 6.73 -7.36
C ILE A 59 5.24 5.40 -8.10
N TYR A 60 5.58 5.30 -9.38
CA TYR A 60 5.50 4.04 -10.12
C TYR A 60 6.40 2.95 -9.54
N LEU A 61 7.65 3.26 -9.19
CA LEU A 61 8.55 2.31 -8.54
C LEU A 61 8.03 1.85 -7.18
N GLU A 62 7.40 2.73 -6.41
CA GLU A 62 6.80 2.40 -5.12
C GLU A 62 5.60 1.45 -5.27
N VAL A 63 4.78 1.66 -6.31
CA VAL A 63 3.71 0.73 -6.68
C VAL A 63 4.27 -0.64 -7.08
N LEU A 64 5.33 -0.69 -7.88
CA LEU A 64 5.98 -1.96 -8.21
C LEU A 64 6.53 -2.68 -6.96
N ALA A 65 7.13 -1.94 -6.03
CA ALA A 65 7.61 -2.51 -4.77
C ALA A 65 6.47 -3.08 -3.91
N MET A 66 5.30 -2.43 -3.89
CA MET A 66 4.10 -2.97 -3.24
C MET A 66 3.64 -4.29 -3.87
N VAL A 67 3.55 -4.33 -5.20
CA VAL A 67 3.13 -5.53 -5.91
C VAL A 67 4.12 -6.67 -5.67
N GLN A 68 5.43 -6.38 -5.71
CA GLN A 68 6.47 -7.35 -5.37
C GLN A 68 6.31 -7.88 -3.93
N GLN A 69 6.11 -6.98 -2.95
CA GLN A 69 5.92 -7.36 -1.55
C GLN A 69 4.68 -8.22 -1.36
N PHE A 70 3.63 -7.95 -2.12
CA PHE A 70 2.40 -8.73 -2.07
C PHE A 70 2.59 -10.13 -2.66
N VAL A 71 3.25 -10.25 -3.81
CA VAL A 71 3.60 -11.55 -4.41
C VAL A 71 4.45 -12.40 -3.46
N MET A 72 5.40 -11.78 -2.75
CA MET A 72 6.32 -12.49 -1.86
C MET A 72 5.67 -13.00 -0.57
N ASN A 73 4.70 -12.26 -0.01
CA ASN A 73 4.13 -12.57 1.30
C ASN A 73 2.67 -13.05 1.26
N GLY A 74 2.01 -13.05 0.09
CA GLY A 74 0.64 -13.50 -0.13
C GLY A 74 -0.46 -12.70 0.59
N LYS A 75 -0.08 -11.68 1.36
CA LYS A 75 -0.95 -10.73 2.06
C LYS A 75 -0.20 -9.40 2.15
N ILE A 76 -0.88 -8.27 1.98
CA ILE A 76 -0.30 -6.96 2.35
C ILE A 76 -0.52 -6.78 3.85
N PRO A 77 0.53 -6.74 4.69
CA PRO A 77 0.34 -6.38 6.09
C PRO A 77 -0.25 -4.97 6.17
N VAL A 78 -1.24 -4.76 7.04
CA VAL A 78 -2.01 -3.50 7.17
C VAL A 78 -1.12 -2.25 7.40
N ARG A 79 0.13 -2.47 7.81
CA ARG A 79 1.14 -1.42 8.03
C ARG A 79 1.63 -0.77 6.73
N TYR A 80 1.73 -1.52 5.63
CA TYR A 80 2.28 -1.01 4.38
C TYR A 80 1.42 0.11 3.76
N PRO A 81 0.08 -0.02 3.63
CA PRO A 81 -0.75 1.05 3.09
C PRO A 81 -0.66 2.36 3.89
N ILE A 82 -0.52 2.30 5.22
CA ILE A 82 -0.43 3.51 6.05
C ILE A 82 0.92 4.20 5.86
N TYR A 83 2.02 3.45 5.78
CA TYR A 83 3.32 4.03 5.46
C TYR A 83 3.32 4.71 4.09
N ILE A 84 2.65 4.11 3.12
CA ILE A 84 2.57 4.63 1.75
C ILE A 84 1.72 5.89 1.69
N ALA A 85 0.63 5.95 2.45
CA ALA A 85 -0.15 7.18 2.57
C ALA A 85 0.68 8.34 3.17
N MET A 86 1.43 8.09 4.25
CA MET A 86 2.31 9.11 4.83
C MET A 86 3.41 9.54 3.87
N MET A 87 4.00 8.58 3.16
CA MET A 87 5.08 8.79 2.22
C MET A 87 4.59 9.59 1.00
N ALA A 88 3.41 9.27 0.46
CA ALA A 88 2.75 10.02 -0.61
C ALA A 88 2.45 11.47 -0.20
N ILE A 89 1.96 11.70 1.03
CA ILE A 89 1.73 13.06 1.56
C ILE A 89 3.06 13.82 1.65
N ALA A 90 4.11 13.21 2.21
CA ALA A 90 5.42 13.83 2.31
C ALA A 90 5.96 14.24 0.94
N ARG A 91 5.83 13.36 -0.05
CA ARG A 91 6.21 13.63 -1.44
C ARG A 91 5.45 14.78 -2.06
N TYR A 92 4.13 14.77 -1.92
CA TYR A 92 3.27 15.82 -2.43
C TYR A 92 3.68 17.19 -1.88
N ILE A 93 3.96 17.27 -0.57
CA ILE A 93 4.48 18.48 0.07
C ILE A 93 5.82 18.88 -0.56
N THR A 94 6.81 17.97 -0.62
CA THR A 94 8.17 18.30 -1.11
C THR A 94 8.20 18.78 -2.56
N LEU A 95 7.30 18.26 -3.41
CA LEU A 95 7.23 18.62 -4.82
C LEU A 95 6.52 19.95 -5.03
N GLY A 96 5.44 20.17 -4.28
CA GLY A 96 4.62 21.37 -4.40
C GLY A 96 5.11 22.55 -3.55
N MET A 97 6.23 22.47 -2.82
CA MET A 97 6.61 23.51 -1.83
C MET A 97 6.66 24.96 -2.37
N LYS A 98 6.84 25.15 -3.70
CA LYS A 98 6.82 26.49 -4.31
C LYS A 98 5.43 26.97 -4.74
N GLU A 99 4.49 26.06 -4.97
CA GLU A 99 3.16 26.36 -5.52
C GLU A 99 2.03 26.08 -4.53
N LEU A 100 2.31 25.33 -3.45
CA LEU A 100 1.36 24.99 -2.41
C LEU A 100 1.18 26.16 -1.45
N ASP A 101 -0.08 26.48 -1.16
CA ASP A 101 -0.44 27.41 -0.11
C ASP A 101 0.06 26.91 1.27
N ALA A 102 0.58 27.82 2.08
CA ALA A 102 1.12 27.51 3.40
C ALA A 102 0.07 26.82 4.29
N VAL A 103 -1.20 27.21 4.16
CA VAL A 103 -2.32 26.58 4.90
C VAL A 103 -2.51 25.13 4.49
N LEU A 104 -2.44 24.83 3.19
CA LEU A 104 -2.58 23.47 2.67
C LEU A 104 -1.42 22.57 3.15
N VAL A 105 -0.18 23.09 3.14
CA VAL A 105 0.99 22.37 3.66
C VAL A 105 0.82 22.00 5.13
N VAL A 106 0.24 22.89 5.94
CA VAL A 106 -0.06 22.59 7.36
C VAL A 106 -1.10 21.48 7.47
N TRP A 107 -2.18 21.51 6.69
CA TRP A 107 -3.20 20.46 6.70
C TRP A 107 -2.67 19.10 6.26
N LEU A 108 -1.84 19.05 5.21
CA LEU A 108 -1.17 17.82 4.76
C LEU A 108 -0.23 17.30 5.84
N SER A 109 0.57 18.18 6.46
CA SER A 109 1.47 17.80 7.55
C SER A 109 0.71 17.26 8.76
N LEU A 110 -0.43 17.86 9.10
CA LEU A 110 -1.32 17.37 10.16
C LEU A 110 -1.94 16.02 9.80
N ALA A 111 -2.35 15.81 8.54
CA ALA A 111 -2.84 14.52 8.08
C ALA A 111 -1.78 13.41 8.20
N ALA A 112 -0.53 13.69 7.80
CA ALA A 112 0.59 12.77 7.99
C ALA A 112 0.85 12.48 9.48
N PHE A 113 0.74 13.49 10.34
CA PHE A 113 0.87 13.33 11.79
C PHE A 113 -0.23 12.44 12.38
N ILE A 114 -1.49 12.60 11.95
CA ILE A 114 -2.61 11.77 12.38
C ILE A 114 -2.40 10.31 11.96
N LEU A 115 -1.96 10.07 10.71
CA LEU A 115 -1.63 8.73 10.24
C LEU A 115 -0.50 8.11 11.07
N ALA A 116 0.55 8.87 11.37
CA ALA A 116 1.64 8.42 12.23
C ALA A 116 1.14 8.05 13.64
N ALA A 117 0.32 8.90 14.24
CA ALA A 117 -0.30 8.63 15.54
C ALA A 117 -1.18 7.37 15.51
N ALA A 118 -1.97 7.18 14.45
CA ALA A 118 -2.78 5.97 14.26
C ALA A 118 -1.91 4.70 14.18
N THR A 119 -0.80 4.73 13.43
CA THR A 119 0.12 3.58 13.38
C THR A 119 0.75 3.28 14.74
N LEU A 120 1.09 4.32 15.51
CA LEU A 120 1.65 4.18 16.85
C LEU A 120 0.62 3.55 17.81
N LEU A 121 -0.64 4.01 17.76
CA LEU A 121 -1.74 3.43 18.53
C LEU A 121 -1.98 1.96 18.19
N ILE A 122 -2.01 1.60 16.90
CA ILE A 122 -2.14 0.20 16.46
C ILE A 122 -0.98 -0.64 17.00
N ARG A 123 0.25 -0.10 16.96
CA ARG A 123 1.45 -0.79 17.45
C ARG A 123 1.41 -1.01 18.96
N ILE A 124 0.99 -0.01 19.73
CA ILE A 124 0.87 -0.11 21.19
C ILE A 124 -0.26 -1.06 21.57
N GLY A 125 -1.43 -0.96 20.92
CA GLY A 125 -2.57 -1.84 21.17
C GLY A 125 -2.23 -3.31 20.94
N HIS A 126 -1.45 -3.62 19.90
CA HIS A 126 -1.01 -4.99 19.64
C HIS A 126 0.04 -5.51 20.65
N HIS A 127 0.79 -4.61 21.29
CA HIS A 127 1.73 -4.98 22.35
C HIS A 127 1.04 -5.19 23.69
N TYR A 128 0.00 -4.42 23.99
CA TYR A 128 -0.72 -4.47 25.27
C TYR A 128 -1.81 -5.55 25.31
N TRP A 129 -2.42 -5.91 24.17
CA TRP A 129 -3.44 -6.95 24.08
C TRP A 129 -3.03 -8.08 23.12
N PRO A 130 -2.01 -8.89 23.45
CA PRO A 130 -1.72 -10.10 22.68
C PRO A 130 -2.94 -11.01 22.75
N TYR A 131 -3.52 -11.32 21.59
CA TYR A 131 -4.57 -12.32 21.50
C TYR A 131 -4.00 -13.66 21.96
N VAL A 132 -4.46 -14.16 23.11
CA VAL A 132 -4.18 -15.51 23.56
C VAL A 132 -4.92 -16.44 22.62
N ASP A 133 -4.17 -17.15 21.78
CA ASP A 133 -4.72 -18.22 20.95
C ASP A 133 -4.97 -19.44 21.85
N ASN A 134 -6.22 -19.64 22.27
CA ASN A 134 -6.61 -20.77 23.11
C ASN A 134 -6.60 -22.12 22.35
N SER A 135 -6.16 -22.18 21.09
CA SER A 135 -6.09 -23.44 20.33
C SER A 135 -4.88 -24.32 20.65
N THR A 136 -3.93 -23.85 21.47
CA THR A 136 -2.80 -24.66 21.96
C THR A 136 -3.02 -25.30 23.32
N LEU A 137 -4.14 -25.03 24.01
CA LEU A 137 -4.43 -25.60 25.33
C LEU A 137 -5.18 -26.95 25.27
N GLU A 138 -5.73 -27.34 24.11
CA GLU A 138 -6.53 -28.57 23.98
C GLU A 138 -5.69 -29.81 23.60
N LYS A 139 -4.35 -29.72 23.62
CA LYS A 139 -3.47 -30.83 23.23
C LYS A 139 -2.69 -31.47 24.37
N ASP A 140 -2.77 -30.90 25.57
CA ASP A 140 -1.99 -31.31 26.74
C ASP A 140 -2.86 -31.76 27.94
N GLU A 141 -4.14 -32.09 27.74
CA GLU A 141 -4.99 -32.88 28.67
C GLU A 141 -5.43 -34.21 28.03
#